data_AF-A0A0A0LWG4-F1
#
_entry.id   AF-A0A0A0LWG4-F1
#
_cell.length_a   1.000
_cell.length_b   1.000
_cell.length_c   1.000
_cell.angle_alpha   90.00
_cell.angle_beta   90.00
_cell.angle_gamma   90.00
#
_symmetry.space_group_name_H-M   'P 1'
#
loop_
_entity.id
_entity.type
_entity.pdbx_description
1 polymer ?
#
loop_
_entity_poly.entity_id
_entity_poly.type
_entity_poly.pdbx_seq_one_letter_code
_entity_poly.pdbx_strand_id
1 'polypeptide(L)'
;MAVPVEEAIAALSTFSLEDDQPELQGPGVWVSTERGATESPIEYSDVSAYRLSLAEDTKALNQLNSLIHEGKEMASVLYTYRSCVKALPQLPESMKQSQADLYLETYQVLDLEMSRLREIQRWQASAAAKLAADMQRFSRPERRINGPTVTHLWSMLKLLDVLVQLDHLKNAKASIPNDFSWYKRTFTQVSIQWQDSDSMREELDDLQVLDTISKMLCCCFVIP
;
A
#
# COMPACT_ATOMS: atom_id res chain seq x y z
N MET A 1 44.93 2.28 -72.17
CA MET A 1 43.48 2.61 -72.14
C MET A 1 43.04 2.53 -70.70
N ALA A 2 42.51 3.62 -70.15
CA ALA A 2 41.95 3.63 -68.80
C ALA A 2 40.49 3.17 -68.89
N VAL A 3 40.10 2.20 -68.07
CA VAL A 3 38.71 1.75 -67.98
C VAL A 3 37.90 2.86 -67.31
N PRO A 4 36.77 3.30 -67.90
CA PRO A 4 35.85 4.25 -67.28
C PRO A 4 35.39 3.78 -65.90
N VAL A 5 35.28 4.71 -64.94
CA VAL A 5 34.93 4.38 -63.55
C VAL A 5 33.56 3.72 -63.46
N GLU A 6 32.61 4.14 -64.30
CA GLU A 6 31.27 3.54 -64.33
C GLU A 6 31.31 2.06 -64.74
N GLU A 7 32.21 1.71 -65.65
CA GLU A 7 32.35 0.33 -66.16
C GLU A 7 33.02 -0.58 -65.11
N ALA A 8 33.97 -0.04 -64.34
CA ALA A 8 34.55 -0.74 -63.20
C ALA A 8 33.54 -0.97 -62.07
N ILE A 9 32.68 0.02 -61.77
CA ILE A 9 31.60 -0.11 -60.78
C ILE A 9 30.58 -1.15 -61.22
N ALA A 10 30.18 -1.13 -62.50
CA ALA A 10 29.26 -2.11 -63.07
C ALA A 10 29.84 -3.52 -62.95
N ALA A 11 31.13 -3.71 -63.28
CA ALA A 11 31.79 -5.00 -63.14
C ALA A 11 31.81 -5.51 -61.69
N LEU A 12 32.11 -4.64 -60.71
CA LEU A 12 32.13 -5.01 -59.29
C LEU A 12 30.74 -5.41 -58.78
N SER A 13 29.67 -4.78 -59.30
CA SER A 13 28.29 -5.12 -58.91
C SER A 13 27.81 -6.50 -59.40
N THR A 14 28.53 -7.12 -60.33
CA THR A 14 28.22 -8.49 -60.79
C THR A 14 28.78 -9.58 -59.88
N PHE A 15 29.64 -9.23 -58.93
CA PHE A 15 30.14 -10.17 -57.94
C PHE A 15 29.17 -10.26 -56.77
N SER A 16 28.42 -11.36 -56.68
CA SER A 16 27.78 -11.78 -55.43
C SER A 16 28.82 -12.52 -54.59
N LEU A 17 29.33 -11.87 -53.55
CA LEU A 17 30.10 -12.54 -52.52
C LEU A 17 29.11 -13.20 -51.57
N GLU A 18 29.07 -14.53 -51.54
CA GLU A 18 28.37 -15.26 -50.49
C GLU A 18 29.19 -15.11 -49.20
N ASP A 19 28.63 -14.40 -48.23
CA ASP A 19 29.27 -14.16 -46.93
C ASP A 19 29.09 -15.41 -46.05
N ASP A 20 29.88 -16.44 -46.34
CA ASP A 20 29.98 -17.67 -45.53
C ASP A 20 30.78 -17.46 -44.23
N GLN A 21 31.05 -16.20 -43.83
CA GLN A 21 31.74 -15.96 -42.57
C GLN A 21 30.82 -16.32 -41.40
N PRO A 22 31.27 -17.16 -40.46
CA PRO A 22 30.52 -17.39 -39.23
C PRO A 22 30.41 -16.07 -38.47
N GLU A 23 29.19 -15.69 -38.08
CA GLU A 23 28.96 -14.57 -37.17
C GLU A 23 29.72 -14.84 -35.85
N LEU A 24 30.92 -14.29 -35.72
CA LEU A 24 31.77 -14.42 -34.54
C LEU A 24 31.23 -13.64 -33.33
N GLN A 25 30.32 -12.69 -33.57
CA GLN A 25 29.67 -11.89 -32.54
C GLN A 25 28.27 -12.45 -32.27
N GLY A 26 28.07 -12.96 -31.05
CA GLY A 26 26.73 -13.23 -30.55
C GLY A 26 25.87 -11.95 -30.55
N PRO A 27 24.54 -12.08 -30.50
CA PRO A 27 23.63 -10.93 -30.54
C PRO A 27 24.06 -9.87 -29.53
N GLY A 28 24.26 -8.64 -30.00
CA GLY A 28 24.63 -7.50 -29.19
C GLY A 28 23.51 -7.15 -28.21
N VAL A 29 23.50 -7.79 -27.04
CA VAL A 29 22.59 -7.42 -25.96
C VAL A 29 23.12 -6.16 -25.33
N TRP A 30 22.41 -5.05 -25.52
CA TRP A 30 22.68 -3.82 -24.81
C TRP A 30 22.36 -4.02 -23.33
N VAL A 31 23.38 -3.90 -22.47
CA VAL A 31 23.18 -3.83 -21.03
C VAL A 31 22.82 -2.39 -20.70
N SER A 32 21.52 -2.09 -20.60
CA SER A 32 21.05 -0.81 -20.06
C SER A 32 21.22 -0.81 -18.54
N THR A 33 22.01 0.12 -18.01
CA THR A 33 22.13 0.33 -16.56
C THR A 33 21.30 1.53 -16.14
N GLU A 34 20.22 1.32 -15.40
CA GLU A 34 19.50 2.42 -14.75
C GLU A 34 20.19 2.79 -13.44
N ARG A 35 20.85 3.95 -13.41
CA ARG A 35 21.35 4.56 -12.17
C ARG A 35 20.18 5.25 -11.47
N GLY A 36 19.30 4.48 -10.85
CA GLY A 36 18.13 5.04 -10.16
C GLY A 36 17.02 4.06 -9.82
N ALA A 37 17.17 2.76 -10.12
CA ALA A 37 16.18 1.76 -9.74
C ALA A 37 16.05 1.71 -8.21
N THR A 38 14.93 2.22 -7.69
CA THR A 38 14.54 2.12 -6.28
C THR A 38 13.75 0.85 -6.00
N GLU A 39 13.60 -0.02 -7.01
CA GLU A 39 12.82 -1.24 -6.96
C GLU A 39 13.72 -2.42 -7.36
N SER A 40 13.68 -3.49 -6.58
CA SER A 40 14.43 -4.73 -6.82
C SER A 40 13.43 -5.84 -7.15
N PRO A 41 13.52 -6.48 -8.34
CA PRO A 41 12.63 -7.59 -8.71
C PRO A 41 12.76 -8.82 -7.80
N ILE A 42 13.87 -8.93 -7.07
CA ILE A 42 14.19 -10.06 -6.18
C ILE A 42 14.24 -9.65 -4.71
N GLU A 43 13.70 -8.47 -4.38
CA GLU A 43 13.60 -7.95 -3.01
C GLU A 43 14.92 -7.99 -2.25
N TYR A 44 16.03 -7.70 -2.94
CA TYR A 44 17.37 -7.68 -2.36
C TYR A 44 17.80 -8.99 -1.66
N SER A 45 17.20 -10.13 -2.04
CA SER A 45 17.51 -11.46 -1.47
C SER A 45 18.99 -11.86 -1.65
N ASP A 46 19.62 -11.32 -2.69
CA ASP A 46 21.01 -11.53 -3.08
C ASP A 46 22.02 -10.70 -2.27
N VAL A 47 21.59 -9.69 -1.50
CA VAL A 47 22.50 -8.81 -0.73
C VAL A 47 23.41 -9.57 0.23
N SER A 48 22.91 -10.69 0.80
CA SER A 48 23.69 -11.56 1.67
C SER A 48 24.90 -12.20 0.96
N ALA A 49 24.80 -12.45 -0.35
CA ALA A 49 25.86 -13.04 -1.16
C ALA A 49 27.02 -12.05 -1.41
N TYR A 50 26.72 -10.75 -1.50
CA TYR A 50 27.71 -9.71 -1.78
C TYR A 50 28.51 -9.24 -0.56
N ARG A 51 28.25 -9.80 0.64
CA ARG A 51 28.93 -9.44 1.91
C ARG A 51 28.94 -7.92 2.19
N LEU A 52 27.90 -7.22 1.73
CA LEU A 52 27.74 -5.78 1.94
C LEU A 52 27.16 -5.51 3.34
N SER A 53 27.54 -4.38 3.94
CA SER A 53 26.96 -3.90 5.20
C SER A 53 25.56 -3.27 5.02
N LEU A 54 24.72 -3.87 4.16
CA LEU A 54 23.40 -3.38 3.78
C LEU A 54 22.26 -4.31 4.20
N ALA A 55 22.55 -5.46 4.82
CA ALA A 55 21.55 -6.47 5.17
C ALA A 55 20.43 -5.92 6.09
N GLU A 56 20.77 -5.03 7.04
CA GLU A 56 19.76 -4.39 7.88
C GLU A 56 18.88 -3.39 7.10
N ASP A 57 19.49 -2.65 6.16
CA ASP A 57 18.79 -1.66 5.32
C ASP A 57 17.81 -2.37 4.40
N THR A 58 18.25 -3.45 3.75
CA THR A 58 17.40 -4.20 2.81
C THR A 58 16.27 -4.93 3.51
N LYS A 59 16.50 -5.45 4.73
CA LYS A 59 15.41 -5.98 5.56
C LYS A 59 14.38 -4.90 5.90
N ALA A 60 14.83 -3.70 6.27
CA ALA A 60 13.94 -2.60 6.61
C ALA A 60 13.17 -2.07 5.37
N LEU A 61 13.82 -2.05 4.20
CA LEU A 61 13.22 -1.74 2.91
C LEU A 61 12.12 -2.72 2.53
N ASN A 62 12.37 -4.03 2.65
CA ASN A 62 11.36 -5.05 2.35
C ASN A 62 10.14 -4.89 3.24
N GLN A 63 10.33 -4.62 4.54
CA GLN A 63 9.22 -4.33 5.45
C GLN A 63 8.41 -3.09 5.02
N LEU A 64 9.07 -2.01 4.59
CA LEU A 64 8.38 -0.83 4.07
C LEU A 64 7.59 -1.14 2.79
N ASN A 65 8.17 -1.93 1.88
CA ASN A 65 7.52 -2.32 0.63
C ASN A 65 6.28 -3.20 0.87
N SER A 66 6.34 -4.14 1.81
CA SER A 66 5.17 -4.93 2.23
C SER A 66 4.06 -4.04 2.76
N LEU A 67 4.39 -3.10 3.67
CA LEU A 67 3.41 -2.14 4.19
C LEU A 67 2.80 -1.29 3.08
N ILE A 68 3.60 -0.77 2.14
CA ILE A 68 3.10 0.01 1.00
C ILE A 68 2.11 -0.83 0.16
N HIS A 69 2.40 -2.10 -0.06
CA HIS A 69 1.52 -2.99 -0.81
C HIS A 69 0.19 -3.22 -0.08
N GLU A 70 0.24 -3.63 1.18
CA GLU A 70 -0.94 -3.84 2.04
C GLU A 70 -1.80 -2.56 2.13
N GLY A 71 -1.18 -1.40 2.30
CA GLY A 71 -1.89 -0.13 2.39
C GLY A 71 -2.63 0.26 1.11
N LYS A 72 -2.12 -0.14 -0.07
CA LYS A 72 -2.84 0.04 -1.34
C LYS A 72 -4.07 -0.86 -1.43
N GLU A 73 -3.99 -2.09 -0.92
CA GLU A 73 -5.15 -2.99 -0.84
C GLU A 73 -6.23 -2.41 0.09
N MET A 74 -5.82 -1.91 1.25
CA MET A 74 -6.73 -1.24 2.20
C MET A 74 -7.36 0.01 1.60
N ALA A 75 -6.61 0.79 0.83
CA ALA A 75 -7.14 1.95 0.12
C ALA A 75 -8.20 1.54 -0.91
N SER A 76 -8.00 0.42 -1.61
CA SER A 76 -8.99 -0.14 -2.53
C SER A 76 -10.27 -0.57 -1.80
N VAL A 77 -10.16 -1.24 -0.65
CA VAL A 77 -11.32 -1.61 0.18
C VAL A 77 -12.11 -0.36 0.59
N LEU A 78 -11.41 0.67 1.08
CA LEU A 78 -12.05 1.91 1.53
C LEU A 78 -12.65 2.72 0.37
N TYR A 79 -11.97 2.74 -0.78
CA TYR A 79 -12.45 3.39 -2.01
C TYR A 79 -13.73 2.72 -2.52
N THR A 80 -13.82 1.40 -2.46
CA THR A 80 -14.99 0.64 -2.92
C THR A 80 -16.10 0.52 -1.88
N TYR A 81 -15.86 0.92 -0.63
CA TYR A 81 -16.87 0.94 0.44
C TYR A 81 -18.14 1.70 0.03
N ARG A 82 -19.30 1.04 0.16
CA ARG A 82 -20.64 1.57 -0.07
C ARG A 82 -21.49 1.35 1.17
N SER A 83 -22.44 2.24 1.42
CA SER A 83 -23.28 2.15 2.61
C SER A 83 -24.14 0.89 2.61
N CYS A 84 -24.02 0.07 3.66
CA CYS A 84 -24.87 -1.09 3.93
C CYS A 84 -26.28 -0.64 4.33
N VAL A 85 -26.38 0.42 5.13
CA VAL A 85 -27.67 0.92 5.65
C VAL A 85 -28.56 1.43 4.53
N LYS A 86 -27.99 2.08 3.51
CA LYS A 86 -28.77 2.57 2.36
C LYS A 86 -29.46 1.46 1.58
N ALA A 87 -29.01 0.21 1.71
CA ALA A 87 -29.63 -0.94 1.05
C ALA A 87 -30.81 -1.54 1.84
N LEU A 88 -31.05 -1.09 3.08
CA LEU A 88 -32.07 -1.67 3.95
C LEU A 88 -33.49 -1.23 3.56
N PRO A 89 -34.47 -2.16 3.54
CA PRO A 89 -35.86 -1.85 3.27
C PRO A 89 -36.49 -1.10 4.44
N GLN A 90 -37.34 -0.11 4.14
CA GLN A 90 -38.16 0.54 5.16
C GLN A 90 -39.41 -0.31 5.43
N LEU A 91 -39.50 -0.94 6.60
CA LEU A 91 -40.64 -1.74 7.00
C LEU A 91 -41.66 -0.91 7.82
N PRO A 92 -42.98 -1.08 7.61
CA PRO A 92 -44.01 -0.45 8.43
C PRO A 92 -44.07 -1.02 9.86
N GLU A 93 -44.46 -0.20 10.84
CA GLU A 93 -44.52 -0.55 12.28
C GLU A 93 -45.43 -1.75 12.62
N SER A 94 -46.31 -2.15 11.71
CA SER A 94 -47.18 -3.32 11.87
C SER A 94 -46.43 -4.66 11.85
N MET A 95 -45.18 -4.70 11.36
CA MET A 95 -44.39 -5.93 11.17
C MET A 95 -43.25 -6.08 12.20
N LYS A 96 -43.56 -5.98 13.50
CA LYS A 96 -42.55 -5.97 14.59
C LYS A 96 -41.63 -7.20 14.62
N GLN A 97 -42.15 -8.40 14.34
CA GLN A 97 -41.33 -9.63 14.36
C GLN A 97 -40.33 -9.66 13.19
N SER A 98 -40.81 -9.39 11.97
CA SER A 98 -39.96 -9.30 10.77
C SER A 98 -38.95 -8.15 10.86
N GLN A 99 -39.27 -7.10 11.62
CA GLN A 99 -38.37 -6.00 11.91
C GLN A 99 -37.23 -6.42 12.85
N ALA A 100 -37.49 -7.26 13.85
CA ALA A 100 -36.45 -7.79 14.74
C ALA A 100 -35.45 -8.69 13.98
N ASP A 101 -35.96 -9.59 13.13
CA ASP A 101 -35.13 -10.45 12.29
C ASP A 101 -34.29 -9.63 11.31
N LEU A 102 -34.88 -8.60 10.69
CA LEU A 102 -34.14 -7.67 9.83
C LEU A 102 -33.02 -6.94 10.57
N TYR A 103 -33.26 -6.48 11.81
CA TYR A 103 -32.22 -5.81 12.61
C TYR A 103 -31.07 -6.74 12.97
N LEU A 104 -31.34 -8.02 13.24
CA LEU A 104 -30.31 -9.02 13.51
C LEU A 104 -29.44 -9.28 12.29
N GLU A 105 -30.06 -9.54 11.13
CA GLU A 105 -29.33 -9.73 9.86
C GLU A 105 -28.51 -8.48 9.48
N THR A 106 -29.09 -7.31 9.66
CA THR A 106 -28.41 -6.03 9.44
C THR A 106 -27.19 -5.89 10.35
N TYR A 107 -27.32 -6.25 11.63
CA TYR A 107 -26.22 -6.20 12.58
C TYR A 107 -25.07 -7.12 12.15
N GLN A 108 -25.36 -8.35 11.73
CA GLN A 108 -24.34 -9.31 11.29
C GLN A 108 -23.55 -8.79 10.07
N VAL A 109 -24.24 -8.20 9.10
CA VAL A 109 -23.58 -7.58 7.93
C VAL A 109 -22.71 -6.39 8.37
N LEU A 110 -23.24 -5.52 9.24
CA LEU A 110 -22.51 -4.36 9.72
C LEU A 110 -21.29 -4.77 10.57
N ASP A 111 -21.38 -5.80 11.41
CA ASP A 111 -20.25 -6.27 12.22
C ASP A 111 -19.08 -6.75 11.35
N LEU A 112 -19.37 -7.48 10.28
CA LEU A 112 -18.34 -7.89 9.31
C LEU A 112 -17.63 -6.68 8.70
N GLU A 113 -18.39 -5.66 8.28
CA GLU A 113 -17.81 -4.43 7.72
C GLU A 113 -17.05 -3.62 8.77
N MET A 114 -17.53 -3.56 10.02
CA MET A 114 -16.80 -2.91 11.12
C MET A 114 -15.50 -3.65 11.44
N SER A 115 -15.49 -4.98 11.36
CA SER A 115 -14.28 -5.79 11.52
C SER A 115 -13.21 -5.44 10.49
N ARG A 116 -13.60 -5.27 9.22
CA ARG A 116 -12.67 -4.80 8.16
C ARG A 116 -12.13 -3.40 8.45
N LEU A 117 -12.96 -2.48 8.94
CA LEU A 117 -12.51 -1.15 9.33
C LEU A 117 -11.51 -1.20 10.51
N ARG A 118 -11.72 -2.12 11.47
CA ARG A 118 -10.75 -2.37 12.57
C ARG A 118 -9.42 -2.91 12.06
N GLU A 119 -9.43 -3.77 11.04
CA GLU A 119 -8.20 -4.26 10.40
C GLU A 119 -7.41 -3.11 9.74
N ILE A 120 -8.09 -2.25 8.98
CA ILE A 120 -7.48 -1.06 8.36
C ILE A 120 -6.88 -0.15 9.43
N GLN A 121 -7.59 0.07 10.54
CA GLN A 121 -7.10 0.88 11.67
C GLN A 121 -5.85 0.28 12.32
N ARG A 122 -5.85 -1.03 12.62
CA ARG A 122 -4.70 -1.71 13.23
C ARG A 122 -3.48 -1.64 12.32
N TRP A 123 -3.68 -1.84 11.02
CA TRP A 123 -2.60 -1.69 10.05
C TRP A 123 -2.10 -0.25 9.98
N GLN A 124 -2.98 0.75 9.96
CA GLN A 124 -2.60 2.16 9.91
C GLN A 124 -1.74 2.54 11.12
N ALA A 125 -2.08 2.04 12.32
CA ALA A 125 -1.27 2.22 13.53
C ALA A 125 0.11 1.55 13.42
N SER A 126 0.17 0.31 12.91
CA SER A 126 1.44 -0.42 12.68
C SER A 126 2.34 0.29 11.66
N ALA A 127 1.78 0.69 10.52
CA ALA A 127 2.48 1.40 9.45
C ALA A 127 3.00 2.76 9.94
N ALA A 128 2.18 3.51 10.67
CA ALA A 128 2.56 4.78 11.31
C ALA A 128 3.73 4.61 12.28
N ALA A 129 3.67 3.59 13.14
CA ALA A 129 4.72 3.31 14.11
C ALA A 129 6.05 2.94 13.43
N LYS A 130 6.00 2.14 12.35
CA LYS A 130 7.19 1.80 11.56
C LYS A 130 7.81 3.03 10.89
N LEU A 131 6.99 3.87 10.26
CA LEU A 131 7.45 5.11 9.63
C LEU A 131 8.10 6.06 10.65
N ALA A 132 7.44 6.25 11.79
CA ALA A 132 7.96 7.08 12.88
C ALA A 132 9.30 6.55 13.42
N ALA A 133 9.42 5.23 13.62
CA ALA A 133 10.65 4.60 14.08
C ALA A 133 11.81 4.82 13.11
N ASP A 134 11.57 4.71 11.80
CA ASP A 134 12.60 4.98 10.78
C ASP A 134 12.98 6.46 10.74
N MET A 135 11.99 7.37 10.75
CA MET A 135 12.24 8.82 10.79
C MET A 135 13.08 9.21 12.02
N GLN A 136 12.74 8.68 13.19
CA GLN A 136 13.49 8.91 14.42
C GLN A 136 14.91 8.32 14.35
N ARG A 137 15.08 7.12 13.80
CA ARG A 137 16.39 6.47 13.62
C ARG A 137 17.34 7.33 12.80
N PHE A 138 16.86 7.96 11.73
CA PHE A 138 17.67 8.76 10.81
C PHE A 138 17.82 10.23 11.21
N SER A 139 16.97 10.73 12.11
CA SER A 139 17.08 12.10 12.64
C SER A 139 18.20 12.27 13.67
N ARG A 140 18.73 11.17 14.22
CA ARG A 140 19.80 11.18 15.24
C ARG A 140 21.11 11.77 14.68
N PRO A 141 21.80 12.66 15.42
CA PRO A 141 23.04 13.31 14.97
C PRO A 141 24.12 12.33 14.51
N GLU A 142 24.24 11.18 15.18
CA GLU A 142 25.24 10.14 14.91
C GLU A 142 24.99 9.42 13.58
N ARG A 143 23.77 9.51 13.04
CA ARG A 143 23.37 8.89 11.76
C ARG A 143 23.30 9.89 10.61
N ARG A 144 23.66 11.16 10.81
CA ARG A 144 23.70 12.15 9.70
C ARG A 144 24.78 11.84 8.65
N ILE A 145 25.86 11.15 9.05
CA ILE A 145 26.96 10.76 8.15
C ILE A 145 26.66 9.41 7.46
N ASN A 146 25.99 8.49 8.15
CA ASN A 146 25.56 7.17 7.65
C ASN A 146 24.03 7.10 7.57
N GLY A 147 23.46 8.07 6.87
CA GLY A 147 22.01 8.26 6.74
C GLY A 147 21.31 7.15 5.95
N PRO A 148 19.99 7.25 5.79
CA PRO A 148 19.23 6.30 4.99
C PRO A 148 19.71 6.33 3.53
N THR A 149 19.63 5.18 2.86
CA THR A 149 19.80 5.13 1.40
C THR A 149 18.70 5.94 0.71
N VAL A 150 18.96 6.40 -0.52
CA VAL A 150 17.95 7.12 -1.33
C VAL A 150 16.69 6.26 -1.50
N THR A 151 16.86 4.96 -1.68
CA THR A 151 15.75 4.00 -1.77
C THR A 151 14.94 3.95 -0.48
N HIS A 152 15.58 3.96 0.69
CA HIS A 152 14.89 3.95 1.98
C HIS A 152 14.07 5.21 2.21
N LEU A 153 14.62 6.38 1.87
CA LEU A 153 13.88 7.65 1.90
C LEU A 153 12.66 7.62 0.97
N TRP A 154 12.83 7.07 -0.24
CA TRP A 154 11.75 6.96 -1.21
C TRP A 154 10.63 6.02 -0.74
N SER A 155 10.98 4.87 -0.15
CA SER A 155 10.00 3.95 0.44
C SER A 155 9.28 4.59 1.64
N MET A 156 9.98 5.33 2.51
CA MET A 156 9.33 6.09 3.58
C MET A 156 8.31 7.12 3.03
N LEU A 157 8.68 7.83 1.96
CA LEU A 157 7.78 8.81 1.32
C LEU A 157 6.55 8.12 0.69
N LYS A 158 6.74 6.99 -0.01
CA LYS A 158 5.65 6.17 -0.55
C LYS A 158 4.69 5.70 0.56
N LEU A 159 5.22 5.27 1.72
CA LEU A 159 4.39 4.85 2.84
C LEU A 159 3.59 6.02 3.43
N LEU A 160 4.22 7.19 3.58
CA LEU A 160 3.54 8.42 4.01
C LEU A 160 2.41 8.81 3.06
N ASP A 161 2.65 8.75 1.75
CA ASP A 161 1.65 9.03 0.72
C ASP A 161 0.43 8.09 0.84
N VAL A 162 0.66 6.78 1.00
CA VAL A 162 -0.43 5.81 1.23
C VAL A 162 -1.23 6.12 2.50
N LEU A 163 -0.56 6.48 3.60
CA LEU A 163 -1.23 6.85 4.85
C LEU A 163 -2.12 8.09 4.65
N VAL A 164 -1.60 9.14 4.00
CA VAL A 164 -2.34 10.38 3.70
C VAL A 164 -3.54 10.11 2.80
N GLN A 165 -3.38 9.29 1.76
CA GLN A 165 -4.48 8.89 0.87
C GLN A 165 -5.56 8.12 1.62
N LEU A 166 -5.19 7.19 2.50
CA LEU A 166 -6.14 6.44 3.31
C LEU A 166 -6.97 7.35 4.23
N ASP A 167 -6.33 8.31 4.89
CA ASP A 167 -7.03 9.26 5.75
C ASP A 167 -7.98 10.17 4.95
N HIS A 168 -7.53 10.65 3.79
CA HIS A 168 -8.38 11.43 2.90
C HIS A 168 -9.59 10.61 2.40
N LEU A 169 -9.39 9.34 2.00
CA LEU A 169 -10.46 8.45 1.57
C LEU A 169 -11.47 8.18 2.69
N LYS A 170 -10.99 7.95 3.91
CA LYS A 170 -11.83 7.79 5.10
C LYS A 170 -12.70 9.02 5.30
N ASN A 171 -12.10 10.21 5.29
CA ASN A 171 -12.78 11.48 5.53
C ASN A 171 -13.78 11.83 4.41
N ALA A 172 -13.52 11.40 3.18
CA ALA A 172 -14.43 11.60 2.05
C ALA A 172 -15.68 10.70 2.09
N LYS A 173 -15.67 9.61 2.86
CA LYS A 173 -16.74 8.61 2.88
C LYS A 173 -17.71 8.81 4.04
N ALA A 174 -18.69 9.70 3.85
CA ALA A 174 -19.80 9.90 4.79
C ALA A 174 -20.66 8.65 5.08
N SER A 175 -20.57 7.60 4.25
CA SER A 175 -21.24 6.32 4.51
C SER A 175 -20.71 5.60 5.75
N ILE A 176 -19.41 5.71 6.05
CA ILE A 176 -18.76 5.02 7.17
C ILE A 176 -19.34 5.47 8.52
N PRO A 177 -19.35 6.77 8.87
CA PRO A 177 -19.92 7.20 10.16
C PRO A 177 -21.43 6.94 10.26
N ASN A 178 -22.15 6.92 9.13
CA ASN A 178 -23.57 6.59 9.09
C ASN A 178 -23.83 5.12 9.40
N ASP A 179 -23.12 4.21 8.73
CA ASP A 179 -23.22 2.77 8.93
C ASP A 179 -22.77 2.38 10.34
N PHE A 180 -21.69 3.02 10.83
CA PHE A 180 -21.24 2.88 12.21
C PHE A 180 -22.31 3.33 13.22
N SER A 181 -22.95 4.48 12.99
CA SER A 181 -24.03 4.95 13.87
C SER A 181 -25.21 3.98 13.92
N TRP A 182 -25.53 3.34 12.79
CA TRP A 182 -26.53 2.29 12.72
C TRP A 182 -26.10 1.02 13.44
N TYR A 183 -24.85 0.60 13.25
CA TYR A 183 -24.26 -0.54 13.96
C TYR A 183 -24.42 -0.39 15.48
N LYS A 184 -24.17 0.80 16.05
CA LYS A 184 -24.39 1.07 17.48
C LYS A 184 -25.85 0.92 17.92
N ARG A 185 -26.78 1.39 17.09
CA ARG A 185 -28.22 1.34 17.38
C ARG A 185 -28.75 -0.09 17.32
N THR A 186 -28.38 -0.84 16.27
CA THR A 186 -28.75 -2.26 16.13
C THR A 186 -28.07 -3.11 17.19
N PHE A 187 -26.83 -2.79 17.56
CA PHE A 187 -26.13 -3.45 18.66
C PHE A 187 -26.92 -3.34 19.95
N THR A 188 -27.34 -2.14 20.36
CA THR A 188 -28.14 -1.95 21.59
C THR A 188 -29.45 -2.74 21.59
N GLN A 189 -30.07 -2.94 20.41
CA GLN A 189 -31.31 -3.70 20.26
C GLN A 189 -31.07 -5.22 20.37
N VAL A 190 -29.93 -5.71 19.87
CA VAL A 190 -29.58 -7.13 19.82
C VAL A 190 -28.81 -7.58 21.07
N SER A 191 -28.02 -6.69 21.68
CA SER A 191 -27.10 -6.96 22.79
C SER A 191 -27.79 -7.17 24.14
N ILE A 192 -29.10 -6.93 24.26
CA ILE A 192 -29.89 -7.27 25.46
C ILE A 192 -29.74 -8.76 25.80
N GLN A 193 -29.36 -9.59 24.83
CA GLN A 193 -29.12 -11.03 25.00
C GLN A 193 -27.64 -11.45 25.19
N TRP A 194 -26.65 -10.55 25.09
CA TRP A 194 -25.23 -10.92 25.00
C TRP A 194 -24.40 -10.38 26.18
N GLN A 195 -23.64 -11.26 26.83
CA GLN A 195 -22.89 -10.99 28.08
C GLN A 195 -21.63 -10.12 27.92
N ASP A 196 -21.15 -9.88 26.70
CA ASP A 196 -19.82 -9.29 26.43
C ASP A 196 -19.89 -7.84 25.86
N SER A 197 -20.86 -7.06 26.33
CA SER A 197 -21.18 -5.75 25.75
C SER A 197 -20.12 -4.66 26.02
N ASP A 198 -19.21 -4.84 26.98
CA ASP A 198 -18.30 -3.78 27.42
C ASP A 198 -16.99 -3.75 26.60
N SER A 199 -16.42 -4.91 26.25
CA SER A 199 -15.24 -4.97 25.36
C SER A 199 -15.57 -4.43 23.96
N MET A 200 -16.74 -4.77 23.43
CA MET A 200 -17.17 -4.25 22.12
C MET A 200 -17.49 -2.75 22.11
N ARG A 201 -17.77 -2.14 23.28
CA ARG A 201 -17.96 -0.68 23.41
C ARG A 201 -16.65 0.08 23.42
N GLU A 202 -15.61 -0.48 24.04
CA GLU A 202 -14.27 0.12 24.04
C GLU A 202 -13.66 0.11 22.63
N GLU A 203 -13.79 -1.00 21.90
CA GLU A 203 -13.38 -1.08 20.49
C GLU A 203 -14.15 -0.13 19.56
N LEU A 204 -15.39 0.19 19.91
CA LEU A 204 -16.25 1.12 19.19
C LEU A 204 -15.76 2.56 19.38
N ASP A 205 -15.38 2.94 20.59
CA ASP A 205 -14.82 4.27 20.88
C ASP A 205 -13.44 4.44 20.23
N ASP A 206 -12.63 3.38 20.15
CA ASP A 206 -11.35 3.40 19.42
C ASP A 206 -11.51 3.63 17.90
N LEU A 207 -12.59 3.10 17.31
CA LEU A 207 -12.97 3.36 15.91
C LEU A 207 -13.38 4.83 15.67
N GLN A 208 -13.80 5.56 16.70
CA GLN A 208 -14.12 6.99 16.59
C GLN A 208 -12.85 7.87 16.49
N VAL A 209 -11.69 7.35 16.93
CA VAL A 209 -10.42 8.08 16.97
C VAL A 209 -9.49 7.64 15.83
N LEU A 210 -9.99 7.64 14.60
CA LEU A 210 -9.21 7.32 13.39
C LEU A 210 -8.23 8.42 12.97
N ASP A 211 -7.76 9.27 13.87
CA ASP A 211 -6.93 10.45 13.56
C ASP A 211 -5.41 10.17 13.75
N THR A 212 -4.96 9.06 13.18
CA THR A 212 -3.59 8.54 13.37
C THR A 212 -2.54 9.47 12.75
N ILE A 213 -2.85 10.19 11.67
CA ILE A 213 -1.88 11.11 11.03
C ILE A 213 -1.61 12.32 11.91
N SER A 214 -2.63 12.90 12.54
CA SER A 214 -2.47 14.03 13.47
C SER A 214 -1.62 13.62 14.68
N LYS A 215 -1.87 12.42 15.23
CA LYS A 215 -1.03 11.85 16.31
C LYS A 215 0.39 11.52 15.86
N MET A 216 0.59 10.99 14.65
CA MET A 216 1.92 10.66 14.11
C MET A 216 2.76 11.91 13.84
N LEU A 217 2.15 12.95 13.25
CA LEU A 217 2.77 14.27 13.09
C LEU A 217 3.16 14.84 14.46
N CYS A 218 2.28 14.72 15.46
CA CYS A 218 2.58 15.18 16.82
C CYS A 218 3.76 14.40 17.44
N CYS A 219 3.83 13.08 17.26
CA CYS A 219 4.95 12.27 17.80
C CYS A 219 6.27 12.41 17.02
N CYS A 220 6.25 12.78 15.73
CA CYS A 220 7.45 12.91 14.90
C CYS A 220 7.97 14.34 14.78
N PHE A 221 7.11 15.36 14.87
CA PHE A 221 7.49 16.78 14.80
C PHE A 221 7.64 17.46 16.16
N VAL A 222 7.23 16.82 17.26
CA VAL A 222 7.68 17.19 18.60
C VAL A 222 9.09 16.62 18.80
N ILE A 223 10.04 17.21 18.08
CA ILE A 223 11.46 17.13 18.39
C ILE A 223 11.71 18.31 19.36
N PRO A 224 12.24 18.11 20.57
CA PRO A 224 12.64 19.21 21.45
C PRO A 224 13.74 20.08 20.82
#